data_AF-A0A816GDL5-F1
#
_entry.id   AF-A0A816GDL5-F1
#
_cell.length_a   1.000
_cell.length_b   1.000
_cell.length_c   1.000
_cell.angle_alpha   90.00
_cell.angle_beta   90.00
_cell.angle_gamma   90.00
#
_symmetry.space_group_name_H-M   'P 1'
#
loop_
_entity.id
_entity.type
_entity.pdbx_description
1 polymer ?
#
loop_
_entity_poly.entity_id
_entity_poly.type
_entity_poly.pdbx_seq_one_letter_code
_entity_poly.pdbx_strand_id
1 'polypeptide(L)'
;MFDIRINLIVLSIFAVLLVQVASNTQYPNIDEDTGCPLNVDHECDLCATDQNRFGCYCELDDGDAIVTANVFTPCPADTLDPCSNHSCKNGAACVRDGLTSYRCNCTSGFGGEFCNETLP
;
A
#
# COMPACT_ATOMS: atom_id res chain seq x y z
N MET A 1 -52.36 -23.95 12.00
CA MET A 1 -51.00 -24.21 12.52
C MET A 1 -50.03 -23.93 11.37
N PHE A 2 -49.75 -22.64 11.11
CA PHE A 2 -48.78 -22.26 10.09
C PHE A 2 -47.39 -22.47 10.68
N ASP A 3 -46.59 -23.27 9.98
CA ASP A 3 -45.35 -23.88 10.45
C ASP A 3 -44.34 -22.86 11.01
N ILE A 4 -43.96 -23.00 12.30
CA ILE A 4 -42.85 -22.26 12.93
C ILE A 4 -41.57 -22.36 12.09
N ARG A 5 -41.40 -23.47 11.37
CA ARG A 5 -40.27 -23.69 10.46
C ARG A 5 -40.27 -22.73 9.26
N ILE A 6 -41.43 -22.35 8.74
CA ILE A 6 -41.53 -21.37 7.65
C ILE A 6 -41.06 -19.99 8.12
N ASN A 7 -41.42 -19.59 9.34
CA ASN A 7 -41.05 -18.29 9.89
C ASN A 7 -39.53 -18.19 10.16
N LEU A 8 -38.92 -19.27 10.64
CA LEU A 8 -37.45 -19.39 10.81
C LEU A 8 -36.70 -19.33 9.47
N ILE A 9 -37.24 -19.98 8.42
CA ILE A 9 -36.66 -19.94 7.07
C ILE A 9 -36.72 -18.52 6.50
N VAL A 10 -37.86 -17.83 6.62
CA VAL A 10 -38.02 -16.44 6.12
C VAL A 10 -37.07 -15.48 6.85
N LEU A 11 -36.90 -15.61 8.17
CA LEU A 11 -35.94 -14.81 8.94
C LEU A 11 -34.49 -15.04 8.50
N SER A 12 -34.11 -16.30 8.23
CA SER A 12 -32.76 -16.62 7.75
C SER A 12 -32.49 -16.08 6.35
N ILE A 13 -33.46 -16.17 5.44
CA ILE A 13 -33.35 -15.61 4.08
C ILE A 13 -33.23 -14.09 4.14
N PHE A 14 -34.03 -13.42 4.98
CA PHE A 14 -33.96 -11.96 5.15
C PHE A 14 -32.62 -11.54 5.75
N ALA A 15 -32.11 -12.24 6.77
CA ALA A 15 -30.79 -11.97 7.34
C ALA A 15 -29.67 -12.17 6.31
N VAL A 16 -29.74 -13.22 5.49
CA VAL A 16 -28.76 -13.48 4.41
C VAL A 16 -28.80 -12.39 3.33
N LEU A 17 -29.99 -11.96 2.91
CA LEU A 17 -30.18 -10.84 1.98
C LEU A 17 -29.63 -9.52 2.55
N LEU A 18 -29.86 -9.24 3.84
CA LEU A 18 -29.29 -8.05 4.49
C LEU A 18 -27.76 -8.09 4.57
N VAL A 19 -27.18 -9.26 4.86
CA VAL A 19 -25.72 -9.46 4.87
C VAL A 19 -25.11 -9.24 3.48
N GLN A 20 -25.75 -9.74 2.43
CA GLN A 20 -25.28 -9.58 1.04
C GLN A 20 -25.37 -8.14 0.55
N VAL A 21 -26.37 -7.37 1.00
CA VAL A 21 -26.48 -5.93 0.71
C VAL A 21 -25.40 -5.11 1.44
N ALA A 22 -25.00 -5.50 2.66
CA ALA A 22 -23.98 -4.79 3.44
C ALA A 22 -22.55 -4.99 2.92
N SER A 23 -22.26 -6.09 2.24
CA SER A 23 -20.92 -6.40 1.70
C SER A 23 -20.58 -5.67 0.40
N ASN A 24 -21.45 -4.79 -0.11
CA ASN A 24 -21.31 -4.25 -1.47
C ASN A 24 -21.52 -2.73 -1.54
N THR A 25 -20.67 -1.94 -0.88
CA THR A 25 -20.18 -0.64 -1.34
C THR A 25 -19.28 -0.01 -0.26
N GLN A 26 -18.02 -0.40 -0.22
CA GLN A 26 -16.99 0.48 0.30
C GLN A 26 -16.11 0.77 -0.92
N TYR A 27 -16.24 1.97 -1.49
CA TYR A 27 -15.58 2.46 -2.71
C TYR A 27 -16.19 1.98 -4.05
N PRO A 28 -17.24 2.65 -4.57
CA PRO A 28 -17.86 2.30 -5.86
C PRO A 28 -17.02 2.64 -7.10
N ASN A 29 -15.80 3.17 -6.94
CA ASN A 29 -14.95 3.69 -8.01
C ASN A 29 -13.49 3.38 -7.71
N ILE A 30 -13.09 2.11 -7.86
CA ILE A 30 -11.70 1.66 -7.68
C ILE A 30 -11.06 1.47 -9.06
N ASP A 31 -9.84 1.96 -9.23
CA ASP A 31 -8.98 1.67 -10.37
C ASP A 31 -8.52 0.21 -10.30
N GLU A 32 -8.78 -0.57 -11.35
CA GLU A 32 -8.52 -2.02 -11.36
C GLU A 32 -7.02 -2.35 -11.45
N ASP A 33 -6.19 -1.41 -11.92
CA ASP A 33 -4.75 -1.58 -12.07
C ASP A 33 -4.00 -1.28 -10.77
N THR A 34 -4.54 -0.40 -9.92
CA THR A 34 -3.86 0.08 -8.69
C THR A 34 -4.62 -0.29 -7.41
N GLY A 35 -5.91 -0.57 -7.51
CA GLY A 35 -6.80 -0.79 -6.36
C GLY A 35 -7.17 0.47 -5.58
N CYS A 36 -6.69 1.66 -5.99
CA CYS A 36 -7.00 2.94 -5.35
C CYS A 36 -8.32 3.54 -5.87
N PRO A 37 -9.01 4.41 -5.10
CA PRO A 37 -10.15 5.14 -5.61
C PRO A 37 -9.79 6.04 -6.80
N LEU A 38 -10.68 6.15 -7.80
CA LEU A 38 -10.51 7.06 -8.93
C LEU A 38 -10.37 8.51 -8.43
N ASN A 39 -9.37 9.23 -8.95
CA ASN A 39 -8.99 10.61 -8.56
C ASN A 39 -8.23 10.75 -7.22
N VAL A 40 -7.66 9.67 -6.71
CA VAL A 40 -6.70 9.72 -5.61
C VAL A 40 -5.29 9.55 -6.17
N ASP A 41 -4.40 10.46 -5.80
CA ASP A 41 -2.99 10.32 -6.11
C ASP A 41 -2.46 9.09 -5.34
N HIS A 42 -1.81 8.22 -6.09
CA HIS A 42 -1.26 6.99 -5.56
C HIS A 42 0.18 6.90 -6.02
N GLU A 43 1.03 6.40 -5.13
CA GLU A 43 2.40 6.10 -5.45
C GLU A 43 2.63 4.63 -5.15
N CYS A 44 3.24 3.98 -6.13
CA CYS A 44 3.20 2.54 -6.27
C CYS A 44 4.66 2.06 -6.19
N ASP A 45 5.19 2.04 -4.97
CA ASP A 45 6.63 1.86 -4.76
C ASP A 45 6.99 0.78 -3.72
N LEU A 46 6.01 0.01 -3.24
CA LEU A 46 6.24 -0.96 -2.17
C LEU A 46 6.04 -2.41 -2.65
N CYS A 47 7.15 -3.12 -2.82
CA CYS A 47 7.15 -4.59 -2.80
C CYS A 47 7.12 -5.06 -1.34
N ALA A 48 6.03 -5.69 -0.91
CA ALA A 48 5.98 -6.36 0.39
C ALA A 48 6.85 -7.63 0.32
N THR A 49 7.87 -7.67 1.18
CA THR A 49 8.98 -8.66 1.19
C THR A 49 8.56 -10.11 1.42
N ASP A 50 7.32 -10.38 1.82
CA ASP A 50 6.85 -11.72 2.20
C ASP A 50 6.00 -12.42 1.13
N GLN A 51 5.55 -11.73 0.07
CA GLN A 51 4.63 -12.32 -0.93
C GLN A 51 4.92 -12.00 -2.40
N ASN A 52 6.02 -11.31 -2.75
CA ASN A 52 6.28 -10.90 -4.13
C ASN A 52 5.14 -10.06 -4.75
N ARG A 53 4.38 -9.38 -3.89
CA ARG A 53 3.15 -8.66 -4.23
C ARG A 53 3.44 -7.17 -4.24
N PHE A 54 3.11 -6.52 -5.35
CA PHE A 54 3.18 -5.08 -5.49
C PHE A 54 1.98 -4.46 -4.77
N GLY A 55 2.26 -3.56 -3.82
CA GLY A 55 1.25 -2.78 -3.13
C GLY A 55 1.34 -1.32 -3.55
N CYS A 56 0.21 -0.72 -3.91
CA CYS A 56 0.11 0.74 -4.02
C CYS A 56 -0.33 1.31 -2.68
N TYR A 57 0.24 2.45 -2.29
CA TYR A 57 -0.29 3.24 -1.20
C TYR A 57 -1.06 4.41 -1.80
N CYS A 58 -2.32 4.54 -1.40
CA CYS A 58 -3.13 5.70 -1.75
C CYS A 58 -3.00 6.70 -0.60
N GLU A 59 -2.49 7.91 -0.86
CA GLU A 59 -2.51 8.98 0.14
C GLU A 59 -3.92 9.55 0.20
N LEU A 60 -4.60 9.37 1.34
CA LEU A 60 -5.90 9.98 1.57
C LEU A 60 -5.70 11.34 2.27
N ASP A 61 -6.61 12.28 2.00
CA ASP A 61 -6.59 13.64 2.57
C ASP A 61 -6.60 13.67 4.12
N ASP A 62 -6.94 12.55 4.77
CA ASP A 62 -7.00 12.39 6.23
C ASP A 62 -5.68 11.91 6.88
N GLY A 63 -4.61 11.69 6.09
CA GLY A 63 -3.33 11.17 6.59
C GLY A 63 -3.32 9.65 6.85
N ASP A 64 -4.40 8.96 6.48
CA ASP A 64 -4.49 7.50 6.43
C ASP A 64 -4.01 7.00 5.06
N ALA A 65 -3.24 5.91 5.05
CA ALA A 65 -2.81 5.23 3.83
C ALA A 65 -3.48 3.85 3.73
N ILE A 66 -4.21 3.60 2.64
CA ILE A 66 -4.73 2.26 2.33
C ILE A 66 -3.72 1.57 1.42
N VAL A 67 -3.27 0.38 1.83
CA VAL A 67 -2.40 -0.48 1.01
C VAL A 67 -3.28 -1.45 0.23
N THR A 68 -3.26 -1.34 -1.10
CA THR A 68 -4.03 -2.18 -2.03
C THR A 68 -3.07 -3.15 -2.72
N ALA A 69 -3.35 -4.45 -2.63
CA ALA A 69 -2.38 -5.51 -2.93
C ALA A 69 -2.70 -6.27 -4.24
N ASN A 70 -3.36 -5.61 -5.18
CA ASN A 70 -4.06 -6.29 -6.29
C ASN A 70 -3.32 -6.28 -7.63
N VAL A 71 -2.08 -5.78 -7.69
CA VAL A 71 -1.33 -5.78 -8.95
C VAL A 71 -0.55 -7.09 -9.09
N PHE A 72 -0.97 -7.93 -10.04
CA PHE A 72 -0.34 -9.21 -10.38
C PHE A 72 0.93 -9.04 -11.25
N THR A 73 1.71 -8.00 -11.01
CA THR A 73 3.03 -7.83 -11.65
C THR A 73 4.10 -8.48 -10.77
N PRO A 74 4.99 -9.32 -11.33
CA PRO A 74 6.14 -9.81 -10.59
C PRO A 74 7.04 -8.62 -10.24
N CYS A 75 7.23 -8.35 -8.95
CA CYS A 75 8.31 -7.49 -8.48
C CYS A 75 9.63 -7.93 -9.16
N PRO A 76 10.49 -7.00 -9.62
CA PRO A 76 11.84 -7.37 -10.04
C PRO A 76 12.50 -8.03 -8.83
N ALA A 77 12.62 -9.36 -8.88
CA ALA A 77 13.14 -10.16 -7.79
C ALA A 77 14.52 -9.63 -7.40
N ASP A 78 14.65 -9.13 -6.16
CA ASP A 78 15.82 -9.10 -5.27
C ASP A 78 17.23 -8.82 -5.84
N THR A 79 17.37 -8.34 -7.06
CA THR A 79 18.67 -8.33 -7.75
C THR A 79 19.40 -7.00 -7.70
N LEU A 80 18.76 -5.94 -7.21
CA LEU A 80 19.45 -4.69 -6.92
C LEU A 80 18.75 -3.95 -5.78
N ASP A 81 19.13 -4.23 -4.55
CA ASP A 81 18.82 -3.29 -3.47
C ASP A 81 19.55 -1.97 -3.77
N PRO A 82 18.85 -0.85 -3.99
CA PRO A 82 19.50 0.43 -4.32
C PRO A 82 20.37 0.92 -3.15
N CYS A 83 20.15 0.39 -1.94
CA CYS A 83 21.04 0.61 -0.81
C CYS A 83 22.29 -0.27 -0.79
N SER A 84 22.37 -1.37 -1.55
CA SER A 84 23.54 -2.24 -1.55
C SER A 84 24.80 -1.58 -2.12
N ASN A 85 24.66 -0.57 -2.97
CA ASN A 85 25.77 0.21 -3.51
C ASN A 85 25.51 1.73 -3.40
N HIS A 86 24.97 2.16 -2.25
CA HIS A 86 24.65 3.56 -2.01
C HIS A 86 25.91 4.44 -1.90
N SER A 87 25.78 5.72 -2.25
CA SER A 87 26.86 6.70 -2.17
C SER A 87 26.84 7.55 -0.88
N CYS A 88 25.90 7.30 0.04
CA CYS A 88 25.75 8.05 1.29
C CYS A 88 27.06 8.13 2.10
N LYS A 89 27.40 9.32 2.59
CA LYS A 89 28.62 9.64 3.35
C LYS A 89 28.31 10.02 4.80
N ASN A 90 29.36 10.19 5.59
CA ASN A 90 29.29 10.74 6.96
C ASN A 90 28.36 9.98 7.93
N GLY A 91 28.28 8.66 7.77
CA GLY A 91 27.44 7.81 8.61
C GLY A 91 25.93 7.95 8.35
N ALA A 92 25.54 8.57 7.24
CA ALA A 92 24.15 8.64 6.81
C ALA A 92 23.58 7.24 6.54
N ALA A 93 22.33 7.04 6.92
CA ALA A 93 21.61 5.80 6.66
C ALA A 93 21.02 5.84 5.25
N CYS A 94 21.22 4.77 4.47
CA CYS A 94 20.51 4.63 3.20
C CYS A 94 19.06 4.22 3.45
N VAL A 95 18.14 4.90 2.80
CA VAL A 95 16.72 4.61 2.84
C VAL A 95 16.27 4.37 1.40
N ARG A 96 15.66 3.22 1.16
CA ARG A 96 15.05 2.91 -0.13
C ARG A 96 13.88 3.86 -0.37
N ASP A 97 13.82 4.45 -1.55
CA ASP A 97 12.84 5.47 -1.94
C ASP A 97 12.17 5.13 -3.28
N GLY A 98 12.13 3.82 -3.61
CA GLY A 98 11.56 3.27 -4.83
C GLY A 98 12.25 1.98 -5.28
N LEU A 99 11.91 1.49 -6.47
CA LEU A 99 12.42 0.22 -7.02
C LEU A 99 13.92 0.26 -7.35
N THR A 100 14.41 1.39 -7.86
CA THR A 100 15.81 1.60 -8.25
C THR A 100 16.43 2.83 -7.58
N SER A 101 15.64 3.58 -6.82
CA SER A 101 16.02 4.81 -6.13
C SER A 101 16.30 4.57 -4.65
N TYR A 102 17.23 5.34 -4.12
CA TYR A 102 17.48 5.47 -2.69
C TYR A 102 17.74 6.93 -2.36
N ARG A 103 17.53 7.28 -1.10
CA ARG A 103 17.92 8.56 -0.52
C ARG A 103 18.80 8.36 0.71
N CYS A 104 19.63 9.36 1.01
CA CYS A 104 20.47 9.35 2.18
C CYS A 104 19.82 10.13 3.32
N ASN A 105 19.59 9.47 4.45
CA ASN A 105 19.17 10.12 5.67
C ASN A 105 20.40 10.65 6.42
N CYS A 106 20.66 11.95 6.28
CA CYS A 106 21.86 12.59 6.82
C CYS A 106 21.83 12.71 8.33
N THR A 107 23.00 12.53 8.94
CA THR A 107 23.22 12.82 10.36
C THR A 107 23.28 14.33 10.60
N SER A 108 22.98 14.76 11.83
CA SER A 108 23.00 16.19 12.18
C SER A 108 24.36 16.83 11.89
N GLY A 109 24.36 18.00 11.25
CA GLY A 109 25.57 18.69 10.80
C GLY A 109 26.05 18.30 9.40
N PHE A 110 25.33 17.42 8.69
CA PHE A 110 25.63 17.06 7.30
C PHE A 110 24.42 17.22 6.38
N GLY A 111 24.68 17.52 5.11
CA GLY A 111 23.66 17.77 4.09
C GLY A 111 24.12 17.40 2.67
N GLY A 112 23.26 17.68 1.70
CA GLY A 112 23.43 17.29 0.29
C GLY A 112 22.82 15.91 -0.03
N GLU A 113 22.69 15.59 -1.33
CA GLU A 113 22.05 14.36 -1.83
C GLU A 113 22.68 13.08 -1.24
N PHE A 114 24.00 13.10 -1.07
CA PHE A 114 24.77 11.98 -0.50
C PHE A 114 25.31 12.27 0.89
N CYS A 115 24.80 13.29 1.58
CA CYS A 115 25.27 13.73 2.90
C CYS A 115 26.78 14.01 2.95
N ASN A 116 27.37 14.50 1.85
CA ASN A 116 28.79 14.77 1.71
C ASN A 116 29.19 16.18 2.14
N GLU A 117 28.23 17.09 2.30
CA GLU A 117 28.45 18.46 2.72
C GLU A 117 28.39 18.58 4.24
N THR A 118 29.31 19.33 4.84
CA THR A 118 29.24 19.68 6.26
C THR A 118 28.48 20.98 6.40
N LEU A 119 27.37 20.96 7.13
CA LEU A 119 26.56 22.14 7.42
C LEU A 119 27.17 22.90 8.62
N PRO A 120 27.26 24.24 8.56
CA PRO A 120 27.85 25.07 9.60
C PRO A 120 27.00 25.20 10.87
#